data_AF-A0A151IJU9-F1
#
_entry.id   AF-A0A151IJU9-F1
#
_cell.length_a   1.000
_cell.length_b   1.000
_cell.length_c   1.000
_cell.angle_alpha   90.00
_cell.angle_beta   90.00
_cell.angle_gamma   90.00
#
_symmetry.space_group_name_H-M   'P 1'
#
loop_
_entity.id
_entity.type
_entity.pdbx_description
1 polymer ?
#
loop_
_entity_poly.entity_id
_entity_poly.type
_entity_poly.pdbx_seq_one_letter_code
_entity_poly.pdbx_strand_id
1 'polypeptide(L)'
;MDVLPTQTLPTPIPIPTTLAQSDRCNRRPSRPSGSNPGRKNKKSKNHSHSFNATKDLGRWKPADDLALITGVQQTNDLRMVHRGTKFSCRFTLQEIQQRWYALLYDSAVSRVAVQAMRNLHPELIASVQARTLYSKVEEDLLGTIKSTSQPTLEVFQELLEANAHTFYPARTAKALHSHWQLMKQYHLLPDQTVQSLPRGEHVLSFSDAEDMINDTELMESKDELVDNELATADRKNKKEIKVLENELSRWQVLVDSVTGVNPPEFDNQTLAILRGRLVRYLMRSREISVGRSTKDHTVDVDLGLEGPAWKVSRRQGTIRLRNNGDFFLSSEGKRPIFVDSRPILAGNKMKLNNNSVIEIAGLRFTFLINQELISVIRQEAVKLNLNP
;
A
#
# COMPACT_ATOMS: atom_id res chain seq x y z
N MET A 1 -47.43 49.89 22.55
CA MET A 1 -48.80 49.51 22.17
C MET A 1 -48.83 49.26 20.66
N ASP A 2 -48.64 48.08 20.08
CA ASP A 2 -48.06 46.81 20.52
C ASP A 2 -47.82 45.92 19.28
N VAL A 3 -46.67 45.23 19.30
CA VAL A 3 -46.40 43.82 18.96
C VAL A 3 -46.74 43.25 17.56
N LEU A 4 -45.66 42.86 16.86
CA LEU A 4 -45.56 41.90 15.74
C LEU A 4 -45.33 40.45 16.27
N PRO A 5 -45.41 39.40 15.43
CA PRO A 5 -46.10 38.14 15.75
C PRO A 5 -45.18 36.97 16.12
N THR A 6 -45.71 36.02 16.90
CA THR A 6 -44.96 34.84 17.39
C THR A 6 -45.30 33.57 16.60
N GLN A 7 -44.26 32.92 16.08
CA GLN A 7 -44.24 31.55 15.54
C GLN A 7 -44.32 30.51 16.67
N THR A 8 -44.94 29.36 16.42
CA THR A 8 -44.95 28.20 17.33
C THR A 8 -44.34 26.96 16.66
N LEU A 9 -43.43 26.29 17.37
CA LEU A 9 -42.76 25.03 17.01
C LEU A 9 -43.30 23.86 17.88
N PRO A 10 -43.23 22.60 17.40
CA PRO A 10 -43.80 21.44 18.08
C PRO A 10 -42.87 20.75 19.11
N THR A 11 -43.50 20.02 20.03
CA THR A 11 -42.97 19.35 21.23
C THR A 11 -42.31 17.98 20.98
N PRO A 12 -41.36 17.54 21.84
CA PRO A 12 -40.67 16.25 21.73
C PRO A 12 -41.30 15.13 22.59
N ILE A 13 -41.17 13.86 22.15
CA ILE A 13 -41.62 12.65 22.86
C ILE A 13 -40.40 11.83 23.38
N PRO A 14 -40.49 11.17 24.55
CA PRO A 14 -39.32 10.74 25.34
C PRO A 14 -38.88 9.28 25.16
N ILE A 15 -37.62 9.03 25.55
CA ILE A 15 -36.94 7.73 25.70
C ILE A 15 -37.26 7.12 27.09
N PRO A 16 -37.28 5.79 27.24
CA PRO A 16 -36.96 5.15 28.51
C PRO A 16 -35.75 4.21 28.43
N THR A 17 -34.86 4.34 29.41
CA THR A 17 -33.71 3.47 29.69
C THR A 17 -33.90 2.86 31.08
N THR A 18 -33.81 1.55 31.28
CA THR A 18 -32.96 0.93 32.34
C THR A 18 -32.79 -0.60 32.21
N LEU A 19 -31.67 -1.07 32.76
CA LEU A 19 -30.96 -2.36 32.65
C LEU A 19 -31.47 -3.48 33.57
N ALA A 20 -31.18 -4.74 33.21
CA ALA A 20 -30.38 -5.71 34.00
C ALA A 20 -30.03 -6.99 33.20
N GLN A 21 -28.81 -7.52 33.44
CA GLN A 21 -28.16 -8.75 32.90
C GLN A 21 -28.81 -10.04 33.46
N SER A 22 -28.58 -11.30 33.04
CA SER A 22 -27.43 -12.03 32.49
C SER A 22 -27.89 -13.34 31.80
N ASP A 23 -27.12 -13.86 30.82
CA ASP A 23 -26.45 -15.17 30.86
C ASP A 23 -26.13 -15.77 29.47
N ARG A 24 -24.97 -16.44 29.44
CA ARG A 24 -24.30 -17.07 28.30
C ARG A 24 -25.08 -18.27 27.74
N CYS A 25 -25.04 -18.50 26.42
CA CYS A 25 -24.48 -19.74 25.84
C CYS A 25 -24.46 -19.77 24.29
N ASN A 26 -23.37 -20.38 23.79
CA ASN A 26 -23.13 -20.82 22.42
C ASN A 26 -24.27 -21.63 21.80
N ARG A 27 -24.54 -21.42 20.50
CA ARG A 27 -24.84 -22.52 19.54
C ARG A 27 -24.79 -22.03 18.08
N ARG A 28 -23.98 -22.73 17.26
CA ARG A 28 -23.97 -22.69 15.78
C ARG A 28 -25.37 -22.98 15.21
N PRO A 29 -25.70 -22.47 14.01
CA PRO A 29 -26.64 -23.15 13.12
C PRO A 29 -25.90 -23.93 12.05
N SER A 30 -26.36 -25.17 11.89
CA SER A 30 -26.02 -26.15 10.89
C SER A 30 -26.52 -25.79 9.48
N ARG A 31 -25.78 -26.27 8.49
CA ARG A 31 -26.15 -26.46 7.08
C ARG A 31 -27.53 -27.13 6.94
N PRO A 32 -28.18 -26.94 5.77
CA PRO A 32 -28.82 -28.08 5.12
C PRO A 32 -28.21 -28.34 3.74
N SER A 33 -28.02 -29.62 3.51
CA SER A 33 -27.69 -30.26 2.24
C SER A 33 -28.96 -30.37 1.40
N GLY A 34 -28.90 -29.97 0.13
CA GLY A 34 -29.98 -30.19 -0.84
C GLY A 34 -29.38 -30.49 -2.21
N SER A 35 -29.40 -31.77 -2.56
CA SER A 35 -29.04 -32.33 -3.86
C SER A 35 -30.19 -32.19 -4.85
N ASN A 36 -29.94 -31.64 -6.04
CA ASN A 36 -30.35 -32.28 -7.30
C ASN A 36 -29.69 -31.63 -8.54
N PRO A 37 -29.42 -32.40 -9.61
CA PRO A 37 -28.65 -31.96 -10.77
C PRO A 37 -29.59 -31.40 -11.86
N GLY A 38 -29.42 -30.12 -12.20
CA GLY A 38 -30.18 -29.43 -13.24
C GLY A 38 -29.35 -29.08 -14.47
N ARG A 39 -29.50 -29.89 -15.52
CA ARG A 39 -29.30 -29.62 -16.95
C ARG A 39 -28.48 -28.38 -17.37
N LYS A 40 -27.36 -28.67 -18.04
CA LYS A 40 -26.64 -27.74 -18.93
C LYS A 40 -27.59 -27.18 -19.99
N ASN A 41 -27.90 -25.89 -19.92
CA ASN A 41 -28.43 -25.14 -21.04
C ASN A 41 -27.31 -24.28 -21.63
N LYS A 42 -26.82 -24.71 -22.80
CA LYS A 42 -25.88 -23.99 -23.63
C LYS A 42 -26.68 -22.90 -24.37
N LYS A 43 -26.60 -21.64 -23.92
CA LYS A 43 -27.03 -20.48 -24.70
C LYS A 43 -25.88 -19.50 -24.87
N SER A 44 -25.50 -19.38 -26.14
CA SER A 44 -24.74 -18.35 -26.81
C SER A 44 -24.93 -16.93 -26.24
N LYS A 45 -23.84 -16.16 -26.09
CA LYS A 45 -23.60 -14.85 -26.76
C LYS A 45 -22.59 -13.98 -25.99
N ASN A 46 -21.60 -13.50 -26.73
CA ASN A 46 -20.92 -12.20 -26.63
C ASN A 46 -21.13 -11.37 -25.35
N HIS A 47 -20.14 -11.35 -24.45
CA HIS A 47 -19.50 -10.14 -23.90
C HIS A 47 -18.47 -10.54 -22.83
N SER A 48 -17.21 -10.74 -23.25
CA SER A 48 -16.08 -11.01 -22.34
C SER A 48 -15.75 -9.81 -21.42
N HIS A 49 -16.20 -8.60 -21.77
CA HIS A 49 -15.88 -7.37 -21.04
C HIS A 49 -16.73 -7.10 -19.78
N SER A 50 -17.87 -7.78 -19.59
CA SER A 50 -18.77 -7.50 -18.46
C SER A 50 -18.35 -8.20 -17.15
N PHE A 51 -17.67 -9.35 -17.26
CA PHE A 51 -17.37 -10.19 -16.09
C PHE A 51 -16.33 -9.59 -15.13
N ASN A 52 -15.48 -8.67 -15.61
CA ASN A 52 -14.50 -7.97 -14.79
C ASN A 52 -14.98 -6.60 -14.30
N ALA A 53 -15.91 -5.94 -15.01
CA ALA A 53 -16.41 -4.62 -14.63
C ALA A 53 -17.15 -4.62 -13.28
N THR A 54 -17.78 -5.73 -12.91
CA THR A 54 -18.55 -5.84 -11.66
C THR A 54 -17.67 -6.13 -10.44
N LYS A 55 -16.45 -6.65 -10.62
CA LYS A 55 -15.54 -6.96 -9.52
C LYS A 55 -14.87 -5.72 -8.93
N ASP A 56 -14.81 -4.64 -9.72
CA ASP A 56 -14.15 -3.37 -9.36
C ASP A 56 -15.12 -2.23 -9.02
N LEU A 57 -16.44 -2.49 -9.00
CA LEU A 57 -17.48 -1.49 -8.66
C LEU A 57 -17.25 -0.82 -7.29
N GLY A 58 -16.68 -1.54 -6.32
CA GLY A 58 -16.40 -1.00 -4.99
C GLY A 58 -15.11 -0.17 -4.86
N ARG A 59 -14.26 -0.16 -5.90
CA ARG A 59 -12.95 0.51 -5.86
C ARG A 59 -13.00 1.92 -6.44
N TRP A 60 -13.88 2.17 -7.41
CA TRP A 60 -14.08 3.48 -8.02
C TRP A 60 -14.95 4.35 -7.14
N LYS A 61 -14.43 5.52 -6.73
CA LYS A 61 -15.24 6.51 -6.01
C LYS A 61 -15.95 7.42 -7.02
N PRO A 62 -17.09 8.05 -6.65
CA PRO A 62 -17.76 8.97 -7.54
C PRO A 62 -16.89 10.17 -7.95
N ALA A 63 -15.97 10.60 -7.07
CA ALA A 63 -14.98 11.63 -7.40
C ALA A 63 -13.97 11.18 -8.47
N ASP A 64 -13.64 9.88 -8.53
CA ASP A 64 -12.77 9.31 -9.56
C ASP A 64 -13.47 9.28 -10.91
N ASP A 65 -14.75 8.89 -10.93
CA ASP A 65 -15.58 8.90 -12.15
C ASP A 65 -15.71 10.32 -12.69
N LEU A 66 -15.94 11.31 -11.81
CA LEU A 66 -16.00 12.72 -12.20
C LEU A 66 -14.66 13.19 -12.79
N ALA A 67 -13.54 12.90 -12.12
CA ALA A 67 -12.21 13.30 -12.58
C ALA A 67 -11.83 12.64 -13.91
N LEU A 68 -12.24 11.38 -14.11
CA LEU A 68 -12.04 10.66 -15.37
C LEU A 68 -12.85 11.32 -16.50
N ILE A 69 -14.13 11.60 -16.27
CA ILE A 69 -15.00 12.21 -17.28
C ILE A 69 -14.48 13.59 -17.66
N THR A 70 -14.21 14.47 -16.69
CA THR A 70 -13.73 15.83 -16.98
C THR A 70 -12.36 15.82 -17.65
N GLY A 71 -11.45 14.94 -17.20
CA GLY A 71 -10.13 14.80 -17.81
C GLY A 71 -10.18 14.33 -19.25
N VAL A 72 -11.04 13.35 -19.57
CA VAL A 72 -11.20 12.85 -20.95
C VAL A 72 -11.90 13.89 -21.82
N GLN A 73 -12.93 14.56 -21.32
CA GLN A 73 -13.60 15.64 -22.05
C GLN A 73 -12.63 16.77 -22.41
N GLN A 74 -11.66 17.07 -21.56
CA GLN A 74 -10.70 18.14 -21.83
C GLN A 74 -9.52 17.74 -22.73
N THR A 75 -8.96 16.56 -22.52
CA THR A 75 -7.70 16.17 -23.19
C THR A 75 -7.92 15.28 -24.39
N ASN A 76 -9.08 14.61 -24.47
CA ASN A 76 -9.37 13.53 -25.42
C ASN A 76 -8.26 12.45 -25.48
N ASP A 77 -7.50 12.27 -24.39
CA ASP A 77 -6.40 11.31 -24.32
C ASP A 77 -6.35 10.63 -22.95
N LEU A 78 -6.73 9.35 -22.93
CA LEU A 78 -6.70 8.51 -21.73
C LEU A 78 -5.29 8.34 -21.13
N ARG A 79 -4.23 8.46 -21.93
CA ARG A 79 -2.84 8.39 -21.42
C ARG A 79 -2.48 9.66 -20.65
N MET A 80 -2.90 10.82 -21.13
CA MET A 80 -2.77 12.09 -20.41
C MET A 80 -3.52 12.04 -19.09
N VAL A 81 -4.78 11.57 -19.10
CA VAL A 81 -5.59 11.40 -17.89
C VAL A 81 -4.93 10.46 -16.88
N HIS A 82 -4.43 9.30 -17.32
CA HIS A 82 -3.73 8.36 -16.43
C HIS A 82 -2.49 8.97 -15.76
N ARG A 83 -1.74 9.82 -16.48
CA ARG A 83 -0.51 10.44 -15.96
C ARG A 83 -0.79 11.68 -15.11
N GLY A 84 -1.74 12.51 -15.53
CA GLY A 84 -2.00 13.82 -14.95
C GLY A 84 -3.07 13.85 -13.86
N THR A 85 -3.98 12.88 -13.82
CA THR A 85 -5.09 12.89 -12.85
C THR A 85 -4.76 12.08 -11.59
N LYS A 86 -5.02 12.66 -10.42
CA LYS A 86 -4.85 11.99 -9.13
C LYS A 86 -6.15 11.35 -8.67
N PHE A 87 -6.26 10.05 -8.88
CA PHE A 87 -7.38 9.23 -8.42
C PHE A 87 -7.21 8.81 -6.95
N SER A 88 -8.29 8.32 -6.34
CA SER A 88 -8.35 7.86 -4.95
C SER A 88 -7.45 6.65 -4.67
N CYS A 89 -7.09 5.89 -5.71
CA CYS A 89 -6.07 4.86 -5.64
C CYS A 89 -5.33 4.74 -6.99
N ARG A 90 -4.24 3.97 -7.03
CA ARG A 90 -3.47 3.79 -8.27
C ARG A 90 -4.22 2.89 -9.24
N PHE A 91 -4.64 3.44 -10.37
CA PHE A 91 -5.19 2.68 -11.49
C PHE A 91 -4.16 2.58 -12.61
N THR A 92 -4.10 1.42 -13.23
CA THR A 92 -3.37 1.20 -14.48
C THR A 92 -4.12 1.85 -15.64
N LEU A 93 -3.40 2.14 -16.73
CA LEU A 93 -4.02 2.64 -17.96
C LEU A 93 -5.13 1.70 -18.47
N GLN A 94 -4.95 0.39 -18.34
CA GLN A 94 -5.95 -0.60 -18.76
C GLN A 94 -7.23 -0.52 -17.91
N GLU A 95 -7.10 -0.36 -16.59
CA GLU A 95 -8.26 -0.18 -15.69
C GLU A 95 -9.01 1.13 -16.00
N ILE A 96 -8.28 2.22 -16.28
CA ILE A 96 -8.89 3.51 -16.68
C ILE A 96 -9.64 3.36 -18.01
N GLN A 97 -9.04 2.69 -19.00
CA GLN A 97 -9.70 2.40 -20.27
C GLN A 97 -10.97 1.59 -20.04
N GLN A 98 -10.89 0.49 -19.30
CA GLN A 98 -12.05 -0.35 -18.99
C GLN A 98 -13.15 0.42 -18.28
N ARG A 99 -12.80 1.27 -17.32
CA ARG A 99 -13.78 2.10 -16.62
C ARG A 99 -14.45 3.11 -17.55
N TRP A 100 -13.67 3.78 -18.40
CA TRP A 100 -14.20 4.70 -19.41
C TRP A 100 -15.18 3.99 -20.36
N TYR A 101 -14.80 2.81 -20.88
CA TYR A 101 -15.70 1.98 -21.69
C TYR A 101 -16.97 1.58 -20.92
N ALA A 102 -16.87 1.22 -19.64
CA ALA A 102 -18.04 0.88 -18.84
C ALA A 102 -18.97 2.09 -18.63
N LEU A 103 -18.42 3.28 -18.36
CA LEU A 103 -19.21 4.51 -18.19
C LEU A 103 -19.96 4.90 -19.47
N LEU A 104 -19.39 4.61 -20.65
CA LEU A 104 -20.01 4.91 -21.94
C LEU A 104 -21.04 3.85 -22.40
N TYR A 105 -20.71 2.56 -22.24
CA TYR A 105 -21.46 1.49 -22.90
C TYR A 105 -22.25 0.58 -21.95
N ASP A 106 -21.90 0.53 -20.67
CA ASP A 106 -22.69 -0.22 -19.68
C ASP A 106 -23.72 0.71 -19.03
N SER A 107 -24.96 0.60 -19.50
CA SER A 107 -26.05 1.45 -19.02
C SER A 107 -26.32 1.32 -17.51
N ALA A 108 -26.04 0.16 -16.89
CA ALA A 108 -26.24 -0.02 -15.47
C ALA A 108 -25.16 0.71 -14.66
N VAL A 109 -23.89 0.55 -15.06
CA VAL A 109 -22.76 1.25 -14.45
C VAL A 109 -22.89 2.75 -14.63
N SER A 110 -23.23 3.20 -15.84
CA SER A 110 -23.39 4.62 -16.16
C SER A 110 -24.47 5.29 -15.30
N ARG A 111 -25.66 4.68 -15.16
CA ARG A 111 -26.73 5.21 -14.30
C ARG A 111 -26.30 5.33 -12.83
N VAL A 112 -25.65 4.30 -12.30
CA VAL A 112 -25.18 4.30 -10.90
C VAL A 112 -24.11 5.36 -10.69
N ALA A 113 -23.12 5.47 -11.59
CA ALA A 113 -22.06 6.46 -11.51
C ALA A 113 -22.60 7.89 -11.58
N VAL A 114 -23.51 8.19 -12.52
CA VAL A 114 -24.14 9.51 -12.64
C VAL A 114 -24.92 9.88 -11.39
N GLN A 115 -25.70 8.95 -10.84
CA GLN A 115 -26.44 9.20 -9.61
C GLN A 115 -25.50 9.45 -8.41
N ALA A 116 -24.42 8.68 -8.31
CA ALA A 116 -23.45 8.84 -7.24
C ALA A 116 -22.66 10.15 -7.35
N MET A 117 -22.31 10.58 -8.57
CA MET A 117 -21.65 11.88 -8.82
C MET A 117 -22.57 13.06 -8.48
N ARG A 118 -23.87 12.97 -8.75
CA ARG A 118 -24.86 13.99 -8.39
C ARG A 118 -25.00 14.18 -6.87
N ASN A 119 -24.73 13.13 -6.11
CA ASN A 119 -24.79 13.15 -4.65
C ASN A 119 -23.46 13.60 -4.00
N LEU A 120 -22.45 13.99 -4.77
CA LEU A 120 -21.20 14.52 -4.22
C LEU A 120 -21.41 15.90 -3.59
N HIS A 121 -20.68 16.16 -2.50
CA HIS A 121 -20.68 17.49 -1.89
C HIS A 121 -20.15 18.54 -2.88
N PRO A 122 -20.76 19.73 -2.99
CA PRO A 122 -20.34 20.77 -3.93
C PRO A 122 -18.85 21.13 -3.84
N GLU A 123 -18.31 21.19 -2.61
CA GLU A 123 -16.88 21.45 -2.39
C GLU A 123 -15.98 20.39 -3.03
N LEU A 124 -16.38 19.11 -2.98
CA LEU A 124 -15.61 18.05 -3.59
C LEU A 124 -15.67 18.15 -5.11
N ILE A 125 -16.82 18.49 -5.68
CA ILE A 125 -16.98 18.75 -7.12
C ILE A 125 -16.06 19.90 -7.54
N ALA A 126 -16.12 21.03 -6.85
CA ALA A 126 -15.25 22.18 -7.11
C ALA A 126 -13.76 21.80 -7.03
N SER A 127 -13.36 21.02 -6.03
CA SER A 127 -11.98 20.54 -5.89
C SER A 127 -11.52 19.64 -7.04
N VAL A 128 -12.40 18.79 -7.58
CA VAL A 128 -12.09 17.92 -8.73
C VAL A 128 -12.00 18.77 -9.99
N GLN A 129 -12.96 19.67 -10.18
CA GLN A 129 -13.02 20.59 -11.30
C GLN A 129 -11.80 21.52 -11.36
N ALA A 130 -11.35 22.06 -10.23
CA ALA A 130 -10.15 22.90 -10.14
C ALA A 130 -8.86 22.15 -10.52
N ARG A 131 -8.83 20.83 -10.34
CA ARG A 131 -7.70 19.94 -10.70
C ARG A 131 -7.83 19.33 -12.09
N THR A 132 -8.83 19.73 -12.87
CA THR A 132 -8.99 19.25 -14.25
C THR A 132 -7.77 19.63 -15.08
N LEU A 133 -7.34 18.73 -15.96
CA LEU A 133 -6.19 18.94 -16.84
C LEU A 133 -6.43 20.12 -17.78
N TYR A 134 -5.34 20.82 -18.13
CA TYR A 134 -5.37 21.86 -19.13
C TYR A 134 -5.41 21.25 -20.53
N SER A 135 -6.24 21.81 -21.40
CA SER A 135 -6.23 21.46 -22.82
C SER A 135 -5.08 22.17 -23.53
N LYS A 136 -4.66 21.66 -24.69
CA LYS A 136 -3.62 22.29 -25.50
C LYS A 136 -3.97 23.73 -25.87
N VAL A 137 -5.25 23.99 -26.14
CA VAL A 137 -5.74 25.33 -26.51
C VAL A 137 -5.65 26.29 -25.33
N GLU A 138 -5.91 25.81 -24.10
CA GLU A 138 -5.68 26.62 -22.88
C GLU A 138 -4.20 26.94 -22.69
N GLU A 139 -3.32 25.94 -22.91
CA GLU A 139 -1.86 26.12 -22.81
C GLU A 139 -1.32 27.08 -23.89
N ASP A 140 -1.82 27.00 -25.11
CA ASP A 140 -1.46 27.90 -26.22
C ASP A 140 -1.81 29.36 -25.88
N LEU A 141 -2.98 29.60 -25.26
CA LEU A 141 -3.38 30.93 -24.78
C LEU A 141 -2.45 31.44 -23.68
N LEU A 142 -2.06 30.59 -22.73
CA LEU A 142 -1.08 30.96 -21.70
C LEU A 142 0.31 31.24 -22.31
N GLY A 143 0.66 30.54 -23.39
CA GLY A 143 1.90 30.75 -24.16
C GLY A 143 1.99 32.10 -24.86
N THR A 144 0.89 32.86 -24.98
CA THR A 144 0.91 34.23 -25.50
C THR A 144 1.58 35.22 -24.55
N ILE A 145 1.62 34.89 -23.25
CA ILE A 145 2.27 35.70 -22.22
C ILE A 145 3.76 35.36 -22.20
N LYS A 146 4.60 36.34 -22.59
CA LYS A 146 6.05 36.19 -22.67
C LYS A 146 6.66 35.77 -21.33
N SER A 147 7.58 34.80 -21.35
CA SER A 147 8.32 34.31 -20.18
C SER A 147 9.14 35.41 -19.48
N THR A 148 9.59 36.42 -20.22
CA THR A 148 10.37 37.57 -19.70
C THR A 148 9.53 38.62 -18.99
N SER A 149 8.20 38.55 -19.09
CA SER A 149 7.30 39.48 -18.41
C SER A 149 7.09 39.10 -16.92
N GLN A 150 6.67 40.08 -16.12
CA GLN A 150 6.13 39.86 -14.77
C GLN A 150 4.62 40.13 -14.81
N PRO A 151 3.81 39.20 -15.35
CA PRO A 151 2.38 39.40 -15.47
C PRO A 151 1.72 39.45 -14.09
N THR A 152 0.86 40.44 -13.86
CA THR A 152 0.06 40.53 -12.64
C THR A 152 -1.19 39.65 -12.76
N LEU A 153 -1.95 39.51 -11.67
CA LEU A 153 -3.13 38.64 -11.64
C LEU A 153 -4.25 39.16 -12.56
N GLU A 154 -4.30 40.48 -12.78
CA GLU A 154 -5.25 41.15 -13.69
C GLU A 154 -5.08 40.68 -15.12
N VAL A 155 -3.85 40.48 -15.59
CA VAL A 155 -3.57 39.97 -16.96
C VAL A 155 -4.23 38.61 -17.18
N PHE A 156 -4.18 37.72 -16.18
CA PHE A 156 -4.82 36.41 -16.26
C PHE A 156 -6.34 36.48 -16.13
N GLN A 157 -6.86 37.47 -15.41
CA GLN A 157 -8.30 37.72 -15.31
C GLN A 157 -8.86 38.20 -16.67
N GLU A 158 -8.20 39.17 -17.30
CA GLU A 158 -8.55 39.65 -18.64
C GLU A 158 -8.46 38.53 -19.68
N LEU A 159 -7.40 37.71 -19.63
CA LEU A 159 -7.23 36.57 -20.53
C LEU A 159 -8.37 35.54 -20.37
N LEU A 160 -8.79 35.28 -19.13
CA LEU A 160 -9.88 34.36 -18.80
C LEU A 160 -11.22 34.89 -19.31
N GLU A 161 -11.51 36.18 -19.11
CA GLU A 161 -12.76 36.82 -19.55
C GLU A 161 -12.86 36.90 -21.08
N ALA A 162 -11.75 37.25 -21.75
CA ALA A 162 -11.69 37.31 -23.21
C ALA A 162 -11.88 35.94 -23.88
N ASN A 163 -11.44 34.85 -23.20
CA ASN A 163 -11.44 33.50 -23.74
C ASN A 163 -12.28 32.52 -22.89
N ALA A 164 -13.35 33.00 -22.27
CA ALA A 164 -14.16 32.22 -21.32
C ALA A 164 -14.78 30.95 -21.94
N HIS A 165 -14.97 30.91 -23.26
CA HIS A 165 -15.47 29.75 -23.99
C HIS A 165 -14.41 28.65 -24.22
N THR A 166 -13.13 29.01 -24.15
CA THR A 166 -12.00 28.11 -24.37
C THR A 166 -11.50 27.51 -23.05
N PHE A 167 -11.46 28.33 -21.99
CA PHE A 167 -11.06 27.87 -20.67
C PHE A 167 -12.12 26.98 -20.03
N TYR A 168 -11.67 26.01 -19.23
CA TYR A 168 -12.58 25.22 -18.43
C TYR A 168 -13.37 26.12 -17.44
N PRO A 169 -14.69 25.95 -17.24
CA PRO A 169 -15.50 26.88 -16.45
C PRO A 169 -15.06 27.08 -15.00
N ALA A 170 -14.32 26.13 -14.41
CA ALA A 170 -13.81 26.22 -13.05
C ALA A 170 -12.39 26.85 -12.96
N ARG A 171 -11.84 27.39 -14.06
CA ARG A 171 -10.57 28.12 -14.03
C ARG A 171 -10.73 29.45 -13.31
N THR A 172 -9.65 29.85 -12.65
CA THR A 172 -9.54 31.17 -12.00
C THR A 172 -8.25 31.82 -12.45
N ALA A 173 -8.18 33.15 -12.43
CA ALA A 173 -6.96 33.88 -12.76
C ALA A 173 -5.75 33.39 -11.94
N LYS A 174 -5.95 33.07 -10.65
CA LYS A 174 -4.92 32.47 -9.80
C LYS A 174 -4.44 31.11 -10.31
N ALA A 175 -5.37 30.24 -10.74
CA ALA A 175 -5.01 28.93 -11.27
C ALA A 175 -4.23 29.04 -12.60
N LEU A 176 -4.63 29.96 -13.48
CA LEU A 176 -3.93 30.26 -14.72
C LEU A 176 -2.51 30.79 -14.45
N HIS A 177 -2.37 31.73 -13.51
CA HIS A 177 -1.07 32.27 -13.12
C HIS A 177 -0.16 31.17 -12.56
N SER A 178 -0.65 30.34 -11.63
CA SER A 178 0.13 29.21 -11.10
C SER A 178 0.54 28.21 -12.17
N HIS A 179 -0.33 27.94 -13.16
CA HIS A 179 0.00 27.04 -14.26
C HIS A 179 1.02 27.65 -15.22
N TRP A 180 0.89 28.92 -15.59
CA TRP A 180 1.87 29.64 -16.40
C TRP A 180 3.25 29.68 -15.72
N GLN A 181 3.29 29.91 -14.40
CA GLN A 181 4.54 29.84 -13.62
C GLN A 181 5.19 28.46 -13.71
N LEU A 182 4.38 27.40 -13.67
CA LEU A 182 4.86 26.02 -13.81
C LEU A 182 5.42 25.77 -15.22
N MET A 183 4.71 26.22 -16.26
CA MET A 183 5.19 26.14 -17.65
C MET A 183 6.51 26.89 -17.82
N LYS A 184 6.61 28.10 -17.25
CA LYS A 184 7.84 28.90 -17.23
C LYS A 184 8.99 28.18 -16.52
N GLN A 185 8.73 27.58 -15.36
CA GLN A 185 9.75 26.87 -14.58
C GLN A 185 10.31 25.66 -15.33
N TYR A 186 9.47 24.95 -16.09
CA TYR A 186 9.87 23.76 -16.83
C TYR A 186 10.27 24.03 -18.28
N HIS A 187 10.45 25.29 -18.68
CA HIS A 187 10.81 25.67 -20.05
C HIS A 187 9.81 25.16 -21.11
N LEU A 188 8.52 25.19 -20.77
CA LEU A 188 7.42 24.74 -21.64
C LEU A 188 6.73 25.88 -22.38
N LEU A 189 7.09 27.15 -22.12
CA LEU A 189 6.57 28.27 -22.90
C LEU A 189 7.22 28.31 -24.30
N PRO A 190 6.49 28.73 -25.35
CA PRO A 190 7.00 28.73 -26.73
C PRO A 190 8.24 29.61 -26.95
N ASP A 191 8.41 30.65 -26.14
CA ASP A 191 9.53 31.58 -26.19
C ASP A 191 10.76 31.11 -25.40
N GLN A 192 10.63 30.02 -24.63
CA GLN A 192 11.73 29.44 -23.87
C GLN A 192 12.49 28.42 -24.70
N THR A 193 13.71 28.77 -25.09
CA THR A 193 14.64 27.81 -25.67
C THR A 193 15.37 27.08 -24.54
N VAL A 194 15.26 25.76 -24.48
CA VAL A 194 16.19 24.95 -23.69
C VAL A 194 17.57 25.14 -24.33
N GLN A 195 18.51 25.78 -23.63
CA GLN A 195 19.88 25.83 -24.12
C GLN A 195 20.33 24.37 -24.30
N SER A 196 20.64 24.00 -25.55
CA SER A 196 21.29 22.73 -25.81
C SER A 196 22.56 22.71 -24.95
N LEU A 197 22.78 21.64 -24.18
CA LEU A 197 24.05 21.44 -23.50
C LEU A 197 25.19 21.80 -24.47
N PRO A 198 26.15 22.65 -24.08
CA PRO A 198 27.26 23.02 -24.93
C PRO A 198 27.90 21.74 -25.50
N ARG A 199 27.68 21.48 -26.79
CA ARG A 199 28.36 20.39 -27.49
C ARG A 199 29.80 20.84 -27.74
N GLY A 200 30.65 20.86 -26.71
CA GLY A 200 32.07 21.06 -26.99
C GLY A 200 32.98 21.53 -25.87
N GLU A 201 32.52 22.12 -24.76
CA GLU A 201 33.44 22.56 -23.70
C GLU A 201 32.83 22.29 -22.32
N HIS A 202 33.48 21.40 -21.58
CA HIS A 202 33.28 21.05 -20.17
C HIS A 202 31.82 21.16 -19.67
N VAL A 203 31.04 20.09 -19.89
CA VAL A 203 29.93 19.82 -18.97
C VAL A 203 30.59 19.51 -17.62
N LEU A 204 30.49 20.44 -16.66
CA LEU A 204 30.95 20.22 -15.28
C LEU A 204 30.37 18.89 -14.82
N SER A 205 31.24 17.89 -14.69
CA SER A 205 30.91 16.62 -14.07
C SER A 205 30.50 16.89 -12.63
N PHE A 206 29.69 16.00 -12.05
CA PHE A 206 29.46 16.03 -10.60
C PHE A 206 30.79 16.02 -9.82
N SER A 207 31.83 15.38 -10.37
CA SER A 207 33.20 15.41 -9.83
C SER A 207 33.85 16.80 -9.92
N ASP A 208 33.69 17.50 -11.05
CA ASP A 208 34.29 18.83 -11.23
C ASP A 208 33.63 19.85 -10.29
N ALA A 209 32.31 19.71 -10.09
CA ALA A 209 31.56 20.54 -9.15
C ALA A 209 31.93 20.23 -7.69
N GLU A 210 32.21 18.97 -7.35
CA GLU A 210 32.66 18.56 -6.02
C GLU A 210 34.08 19.08 -5.73
N ASP A 211 34.99 19.01 -6.69
CA ASP A 211 36.36 19.55 -6.57
C ASP A 211 36.40 21.08 -6.45
N MET A 212 35.35 21.77 -6.89
CA MET A 212 35.19 23.23 -6.71
C MET A 212 34.63 23.62 -5.35
N ILE A 213 34.13 22.67 -4.55
CA ILE A 213 33.63 22.94 -3.21
C ILE A 213 34.80 23.01 -2.25
N ASN A 214 34.96 24.17 -1.60
CA ASN A 214 35.93 24.35 -0.55
C ASN A 214 35.33 23.83 0.77
N ASP A 215 35.75 22.65 1.22
CA ASP A 215 35.29 22.05 2.49
C ASP A 215 35.45 22.99 3.71
N THR A 216 36.39 23.93 3.63
CA THR A 216 36.61 24.95 4.66
C THR A 216 35.45 25.94 4.78
N GLU A 217 34.68 26.17 3.71
CA GLU A 217 33.47 27.01 3.70
C GLU A 217 32.22 26.25 4.15
N LEU A 218 32.26 24.90 4.14
CA LEU A 218 31.20 24.05 4.69
C LEU A 218 31.26 23.93 6.23
N MET A 219 32.33 24.43 6.84
CA MET A 219 32.39 24.61 8.29
C MET A 219 31.52 25.81 8.67
N GLU A 220 30.19 25.61 8.70
CA GLU A 220 29.31 26.56 9.36
C GLU A 220 29.80 26.77 10.80
N SER A 221 29.86 28.03 11.23
CA SER A 221 30.22 28.38 12.61
C SER A 221 29.31 27.59 13.53
N LYS A 222 29.88 26.67 14.32
CA LYS A 222 29.13 25.89 15.31
C LYS A 222 28.26 26.82 16.13
N ASP A 223 26.96 26.76 15.90
CA ASP A 223 26.00 27.49 16.72
C ASP A 223 25.90 26.74 18.05
N GLU A 224 26.68 27.18 19.03
CA GLU A 224 26.73 26.58 20.37
C GLU A 224 25.33 26.49 21.01
N LEU A 225 24.39 27.33 20.57
CA LEU A 225 23.01 27.34 21.07
C LEU A 225 22.22 26.14 20.52
N VAL A 226 22.36 25.84 19.23
CA VAL A 226 21.76 24.67 18.58
C VAL A 226 22.39 23.38 19.11
N ASP A 227 23.71 23.35 19.29
CA ASP A 227 24.40 22.19 19.86
C ASP A 227 23.95 21.91 21.31
N ASN A 228 23.75 22.96 22.11
CA ASN A 228 23.24 22.82 23.48
C ASN A 228 21.77 22.36 23.52
N GLU A 229 20.94 22.82 22.60
CA GLU A 229 19.54 22.38 22.48
C GLU A 229 19.46 20.91 22.03
N LEU A 230 20.26 20.53 21.03
CA LEU A 230 20.36 19.15 20.54
C LEU A 230 20.86 18.21 21.63
N ALA A 231 21.87 18.62 22.42
CA ALA A 231 22.34 17.86 23.57
C ALA A 231 21.27 17.72 24.67
N THR A 232 20.43 18.74 24.86
CA THR A 232 19.32 18.72 25.82
C THR A 232 18.20 17.79 25.35
N ALA A 233 17.86 17.83 24.06
CA ALA A 233 16.91 16.93 23.43
C ALA A 233 17.39 15.47 23.47
N ASP A 234 18.67 15.22 23.17
CA ASP A 234 19.28 13.90 23.25
C ASP A 234 19.26 13.34 24.69
N ARG A 235 19.56 14.17 25.70
CA ARG A 235 19.43 13.78 27.11
C ARG A 235 17.99 13.43 27.49
N LYS A 236 17.00 14.18 26.98
CA LYS A 236 15.58 13.92 27.22
C LYS A 236 15.14 12.60 26.58
N ASN A 237 15.51 12.40 25.31
CA ASN A 237 15.22 11.17 24.57
C ASN A 237 15.87 9.95 25.24
N LYS A 238 17.13 10.04 25.68
CA LYS A 238 17.81 8.97 26.42
C LYS A 238 17.13 8.63 27.74
N LYS A 239 16.60 9.62 28.45
CA LYS A 239 15.82 9.39 29.68
C LYS A 239 14.49 8.70 29.36
N GLU A 240 13.80 9.16 28.33
CA GLU A 240 12.54 8.57 27.87
C GLU A 240 12.74 7.12 27.41
N ILE A 241 13.77 6.83 26.64
CA ILE A 241 14.15 5.47 26.24
C ILE A 241 14.38 4.59 27.47
N LYS A 242 15.17 5.05 28.45
CA LYS A 242 15.41 4.28 29.69
C LYS A 242 14.13 4.03 30.50
N VAL A 243 13.22 5.01 30.53
CA VAL A 243 11.92 4.86 31.18
C VAL A 243 11.08 3.83 30.43
N LEU A 244 10.98 3.93 29.11
CA LEU A 244 10.26 2.99 28.26
C LEU A 244 10.85 1.58 28.34
N GLU A 245 12.17 1.43 28.37
CA GLU A 245 12.87 0.13 28.55
C GLU A 245 12.57 -0.48 29.93
N ASN A 246 12.55 0.34 30.99
CA ASN A 246 12.18 -0.11 32.33
C ASN A 246 10.70 -0.50 32.42
N GLU A 247 9.82 0.26 31.77
CA GLU A 247 8.40 -0.06 31.65
C GLU A 247 8.15 -1.29 30.79
N LEU A 248 8.98 -1.56 29.78
CA LEU A 248 8.88 -2.72 28.90
C LEU A 248 8.91 -4.04 29.69
N SER A 249 9.77 -4.13 30.69
CA SER A 249 9.84 -5.29 31.60
C SER A 249 8.54 -5.46 32.41
N ARG A 250 7.93 -4.35 32.82
CA ARG A 250 6.64 -4.36 33.53
C ARG A 250 5.49 -4.77 32.62
N TRP A 251 5.49 -4.31 31.37
CA TRP A 251 4.52 -4.71 30.34
C TRP A 251 4.69 -6.18 29.95
N GLN A 252 5.93 -6.68 29.90
CA GLN A 252 6.24 -8.09 29.66
C GLN A 252 5.57 -8.98 30.70
N VAL A 253 5.72 -8.69 31.99
CA VAL A 253 5.08 -9.44 33.09
C VAL A 253 3.55 -9.39 33.00
N LEU A 254 2.99 -8.24 32.59
CA LEU A 254 1.55 -8.07 32.44
C LEU A 254 1.01 -8.88 31.25
N VAL A 255 1.74 -8.89 30.13
CA VAL A 255 1.48 -9.77 28.98
C VAL A 255 1.62 -11.23 29.37
N ASP A 256 2.63 -11.61 30.14
CA ASP A 256 2.86 -13.00 30.58
C ASP A 256 1.72 -13.50 31.49
N SER A 257 1.21 -12.64 32.37
CA SER A 257 0.08 -12.96 33.26
C SER A 257 -1.28 -13.05 32.53
N VAL A 258 -1.47 -12.26 31.47
CA VAL A 258 -2.71 -12.26 30.67
C VAL A 258 -2.69 -13.37 29.59
N THR A 259 -1.52 -13.70 29.06
CA THR A 259 -1.39 -14.66 27.95
C THR A 259 -1.02 -16.07 28.38
N GLY A 260 -0.50 -16.27 29.61
CA GLY A 260 -0.18 -17.60 30.14
C GLY A 260 0.89 -18.37 29.34
N VAL A 261 1.72 -17.68 28.56
CA VAL A 261 2.64 -18.31 27.60
C VAL A 261 4.03 -18.48 28.20
N ASN A 262 4.17 -19.48 29.08
CA ASN A 262 5.44 -20.19 29.23
C ASN A 262 5.20 -21.70 29.18
N PRO A 263 4.90 -22.29 28.00
CA PRO A 263 5.35 -23.65 27.77
C PRO A 263 6.86 -23.60 27.49
N PRO A 264 7.66 -24.58 27.95
CA PRO A 264 9.07 -24.67 27.58
C PRO A 264 9.20 -24.49 26.08
N GLU A 265 10.07 -23.59 25.65
CA GLU A 265 10.12 -23.16 24.25
C GLU A 265 10.38 -24.34 23.32
N PHE A 266 10.96 -25.44 23.82
CA PHE A 266 11.08 -26.71 23.15
C PHE A 266 10.74 -27.86 24.09
N ASP A 267 10.08 -28.90 23.57
CA ASP A 267 10.05 -30.21 24.22
C ASP A 267 11.27 -31.04 23.76
N ASN A 268 11.55 -32.16 24.44
CA ASN A 268 12.72 -33.01 24.16
C ASN A 268 12.68 -33.69 22.78
N GLN A 269 11.60 -33.51 22.01
CA GLN A 269 11.38 -34.15 20.70
C GLN A 269 11.31 -33.12 19.56
N THR A 270 11.30 -31.83 19.88
CA THR A 270 11.15 -30.75 18.90
C THR A 270 12.53 -30.21 18.52
N LEU A 271 12.88 -30.41 17.26
CA LEU A 271 14.15 -30.00 16.66
C LEU A 271 14.18 -28.48 16.39
N ALA A 272 13.07 -27.95 15.90
CA ALA A 272 12.93 -26.54 15.56
C ALA A 272 11.46 -26.13 15.59
N ILE A 273 11.21 -24.82 15.58
CA ILE A 273 9.87 -24.25 15.60
C ILE A 273 9.77 -23.19 14.52
N LEU A 274 8.72 -23.28 13.71
CA LEU A 274 8.32 -22.22 12.82
C LEU A 274 7.17 -21.44 13.46
N ARG A 275 7.47 -20.25 13.97
CA ARG A 275 6.50 -19.38 14.65
C ARG A 275 5.90 -18.40 13.66
N GLY A 276 4.62 -18.55 13.36
CA GLY A 276 3.83 -17.56 12.63
C GLY A 276 3.09 -16.59 13.56
N ARG A 277 2.21 -15.76 12.99
CA ARG A 277 1.37 -14.80 13.73
C ARG A 277 0.22 -15.48 14.47
N LEU A 278 -0.41 -16.47 13.84
CA LEU A 278 -1.58 -17.19 14.32
C LEU A 278 -1.24 -18.62 14.80
N VAL A 279 -0.26 -19.26 14.15
CA VAL A 279 0.05 -20.68 14.38
C VAL A 279 1.55 -20.90 14.62
N ARG A 280 1.84 -21.78 15.57
CA ARG A 280 3.19 -22.26 15.88
C ARG A 280 3.33 -23.72 15.43
N TYR A 281 4.28 -24.00 14.55
CA TYR A 281 4.52 -25.33 14.01
C TYR A 281 5.76 -25.94 14.65
N LEU A 282 5.60 -27.10 15.30
CA LEU A 282 6.69 -27.84 15.94
C LEU A 282 7.29 -28.83 14.94
N MET A 283 8.58 -28.67 14.62
CA MET A 283 9.31 -29.59 13.76
C MET A 283 9.88 -30.75 14.59
N ARG A 284 9.26 -31.92 14.50
CA ARG A 284 9.73 -33.16 15.16
C ARG A 284 10.44 -34.13 14.21
N SER A 285 10.22 -33.97 12.91
CA SER A 285 10.85 -34.79 11.85
C SER A 285 12.09 -34.09 11.29
N ARG A 286 13.07 -34.88 10.79
CA ARG A 286 14.27 -34.33 10.13
C ARG A 286 13.97 -33.63 8.81
N GLU A 287 12.82 -33.89 8.22
CA GLU A 287 12.34 -33.25 7.02
C GLU A 287 10.86 -32.89 7.21
N ILE A 288 10.50 -31.65 6.87
CA ILE A 288 9.11 -31.18 6.86
C ILE A 288 8.82 -30.43 5.56
N SER A 289 7.62 -30.66 5.04
CA SER A 289 7.07 -29.97 3.88
C SER A 289 6.27 -28.74 4.31
N VAL A 290 6.49 -27.63 3.60
CA VAL A 290 5.83 -26.34 3.85
C VAL A 290 5.05 -25.92 2.62
N GLY A 291 3.77 -25.58 2.79
CA GLY A 291 2.93 -25.21 1.66
C GLY A 291 1.48 -24.98 2.05
N ARG A 292 0.57 -25.29 1.12
CA ARG A 292 -0.87 -25.18 1.31
C ARG A 292 -1.52 -26.55 1.21
N SER A 293 -2.12 -27.00 2.30
CA SER A 293 -2.86 -28.27 2.28
C SER A 293 -4.15 -28.14 1.45
N THR A 294 -4.43 -29.17 0.67
CA THR A 294 -5.64 -29.34 -0.14
C THR A 294 -6.12 -30.78 0.03
N LYS A 295 -7.34 -31.11 -0.40
CA LYS A 295 -7.89 -32.48 -0.29
C LYS A 295 -6.97 -33.55 -0.90
N ASP A 296 -6.25 -33.20 -1.97
CA ASP A 296 -5.40 -34.12 -2.72
C ASP A 296 -3.92 -34.01 -2.36
N HIS A 297 -3.54 -33.06 -1.49
CA HIS A 297 -2.14 -32.82 -1.14
C HIS A 297 -2.02 -32.25 0.27
N THR A 298 -1.45 -33.04 1.16
CA THR A 298 -1.20 -32.67 2.56
C THR A 298 0.25 -32.26 2.74
N VAL A 299 0.48 -31.18 3.47
CA VAL A 299 1.81 -30.74 3.91
C VAL A 299 1.89 -30.73 5.44
N ASP A 300 3.09 -30.86 5.99
CA ASP A 300 3.33 -30.86 7.43
C ASP A 300 3.07 -29.48 8.04
N VAL A 301 3.46 -28.42 7.30
CA VAL A 301 3.23 -27.03 7.67
C VAL A 301 2.25 -26.40 6.69
N ASP A 302 0.98 -26.34 7.08
CA ASP A 302 -0.08 -25.71 6.28
C ASP A 302 -0.16 -24.21 6.53
N LEU A 303 0.48 -23.44 5.64
CA LEU A 303 0.45 -21.98 5.65
C LEU A 303 -0.95 -21.40 5.38
N GLY A 304 -1.92 -22.23 4.97
CA GLY A 304 -3.31 -21.82 4.83
C GLY A 304 -3.96 -21.40 6.16
N LEU A 305 -3.41 -21.85 7.29
CA LEU A 305 -3.90 -21.48 8.62
C LEU A 305 -3.44 -20.07 9.07
N GLU A 306 -2.48 -19.47 8.40
CA GLU A 306 -1.92 -18.15 8.75
C GLU A 306 -2.56 -16.98 8.01
N GLY A 307 -3.08 -17.21 6.81
CA GLY A 307 -3.57 -16.11 5.99
C GLY A 307 -4.02 -16.53 4.60
N PRO A 308 -4.00 -15.62 3.61
CA PRO A 308 -4.54 -15.85 2.27
C PRO A 308 -3.84 -17.00 1.51
N ALA A 309 -4.29 -18.23 1.78
CA ALA A 309 -3.70 -19.48 1.33
C ALA A 309 -3.57 -19.58 -0.20
N TRP A 310 -4.43 -18.90 -0.95
CA TRP A 310 -4.47 -18.97 -2.42
C TRP A 310 -3.19 -18.48 -3.11
N LYS A 311 -2.37 -17.66 -2.44
CA LYS A 311 -1.08 -17.16 -2.97
C LYS A 311 0.09 -18.12 -2.75
N VAL A 312 -0.08 -19.12 -1.86
CA VAL A 312 0.94 -20.10 -1.49
C VAL A 312 0.78 -21.36 -2.35
N SER A 313 1.88 -21.93 -2.83
CA SER A 313 1.86 -23.18 -3.60
C SER A 313 1.49 -24.35 -2.68
N ARG A 314 0.85 -25.39 -3.25
CA ARG A 314 0.52 -26.62 -2.50
C ARG A 314 1.74 -27.22 -1.81
N ARG A 315 2.87 -27.24 -2.52
CA ARG A 315 4.22 -27.51 -1.99
C ARG A 315 5.09 -26.31 -2.31
N GLN A 316 5.41 -25.51 -1.30
CA GLN A 316 6.11 -24.23 -1.45
C GLN A 316 7.60 -24.37 -1.14
N GLY A 317 7.95 -25.18 -0.16
CA GLY A 317 9.34 -25.50 0.15
C GLY A 317 9.45 -26.66 1.14
N THR A 318 10.67 -27.06 1.41
CA THR A 318 10.99 -28.17 2.30
C THR A 318 12.11 -27.75 3.25
N ILE A 319 11.91 -27.93 4.55
CA ILE A 319 12.95 -27.69 5.57
C ILE A 319 13.56 -29.03 5.95
N ARG A 320 14.88 -29.16 5.82
CA ARG A 320 15.62 -30.39 6.12
C ARG A 320 16.75 -30.13 7.11
N LEU A 321 16.83 -30.98 8.14
CA LEU A 321 17.96 -31.09 9.06
C LEU A 321 18.99 -32.07 8.50
N ARG A 322 20.23 -31.62 8.33
CA ARG A 322 21.36 -32.49 7.98
C ARG A 322 21.99 -33.12 9.21
N ASN A 323 22.76 -34.19 9.00
CA ASN A 323 23.48 -34.90 10.07
C ASN A 323 24.51 -34.02 10.81
N ASN A 324 24.97 -32.93 10.19
CA ASN A 324 25.86 -31.96 10.83
C ASN A 324 25.11 -30.95 11.74
N GLY A 325 23.80 -31.11 11.95
CA GLY A 325 22.97 -30.21 12.75
C GLY A 325 22.56 -28.93 12.04
N ASP A 326 22.81 -28.77 10.74
CA ASP A 326 22.39 -27.59 9.99
C ASP A 326 21.03 -27.78 9.32
N PHE A 327 20.21 -26.73 9.37
CA PHE A 327 18.91 -26.67 8.70
C PHE A 327 19.05 -25.99 7.34
N PHE A 328 18.42 -26.57 6.32
CA PHE A 328 18.32 -26.00 4.98
C PHE A 328 16.87 -25.90 4.55
N LEU A 329 16.49 -24.74 4.01
CA LEU A 329 15.23 -24.51 3.33
C LEU A 329 15.44 -24.59 1.82
N SER A 330 14.72 -25.49 1.17
CA SER A 330 14.66 -25.60 -0.29
C SER A 330 13.37 -24.97 -0.81
N SER A 331 13.48 -24.09 -1.79
CA SER A 331 12.31 -23.46 -2.44
C SER A 331 11.85 -24.33 -3.61
N GLU A 332 10.58 -24.73 -3.62
CA GLU A 332 10.00 -25.61 -4.64
C GLU A 332 8.73 -25.02 -5.28
N GLY A 333 8.19 -23.96 -4.68
CA GLY A 333 6.99 -23.28 -5.14
C GLY A 333 7.23 -22.30 -6.29
N LYS A 334 6.14 -21.82 -6.86
CA LYS A 334 6.17 -20.83 -7.95
C LYS A 334 6.62 -19.44 -7.50
N ARG A 335 6.38 -19.09 -6.24
CA ARG A 335 6.74 -17.81 -5.64
C ARG A 335 8.11 -17.96 -4.94
N PRO A 336 8.96 -16.92 -4.95
CA PRO A 336 10.17 -16.95 -4.16
C PRO A 336 9.84 -16.98 -2.66
N ILE A 337 10.73 -17.60 -1.88
CA ILE A 337 10.73 -17.53 -0.41
C ILE A 337 11.84 -16.57 0.00
N PHE A 338 11.58 -15.64 0.90
CA PHE A 338 12.62 -14.77 1.42
C PHE A 338 13.09 -15.29 2.78
N VAL A 339 14.39 -15.36 2.98
CA VAL A 339 15.01 -15.67 4.27
C VAL A 339 15.93 -14.53 4.62
N ASP A 340 15.69 -13.87 5.75
CA ASP A 340 16.45 -12.69 6.20
C ASP A 340 16.57 -11.62 5.09
N SER A 341 15.45 -11.35 4.42
CA SER A 341 15.31 -10.45 3.25
C SER A 341 16.01 -10.90 1.96
N ARG A 342 16.59 -12.11 1.90
CA ARG A 342 17.23 -12.65 0.69
C ARG A 342 16.28 -13.61 -0.05
N PRO A 343 16.00 -13.39 -1.35
CA PRO A 343 15.11 -14.27 -2.11
C PRO A 343 15.76 -15.61 -2.49
N ILE A 344 15.02 -16.69 -2.31
CA ILE A 344 15.33 -18.05 -2.75
C ILE A 344 14.37 -18.43 -3.88
N LEU A 345 14.92 -18.57 -5.09
CA LEU A 345 14.20 -19.03 -6.27
C LEU A 345 13.95 -20.54 -6.23
N ALA A 346 12.96 -21.01 -7.01
CA ALA A 346 12.64 -22.42 -7.10
C ALA A 346 13.86 -23.26 -7.53
N GLY A 347 14.07 -24.41 -6.88
CA GLY A 347 15.22 -25.28 -7.08
C GLY A 347 16.45 -24.93 -6.23
N ASN A 348 16.51 -23.72 -5.66
CA ASN A 348 17.60 -23.30 -4.79
C ASN A 348 17.30 -23.59 -3.32
N LYS A 349 18.38 -23.66 -2.53
CA LYS A 349 18.34 -23.90 -1.08
C LYS A 349 19.18 -22.88 -0.32
N MET A 350 18.81 -22.60 0.91
CA MET A 350 19.54 -21.69 1.81
C MET A 350 19.63 -22.30 3.21
N LYS A 351 20.73 -22.01 3.92
CA LYS A 351 20.89 -22.38 5.33
C LYS A 351 19.99 -21.50 6.20
N LEU A 352 19.28 -22.10 7.14
CA LEU A 352 18.51 -21.39 8.17
C LEU A 352 19.34 -21.32 9.45
N ASN A 353 19.37 -20.13 10.06
CA ASN A 353 19.98 -19.90 11.36
C ASN A 353 18.89 -19.76 12.43
N ASN A 354 19.29 -19.79 13.69
CA ASN A 354 18.37 -19.47 14.78
C ASN A 354 17.90 -18.03 14.64
N ASN A 355 16.61 -17.79 14.84
CA ASN A 355 15.92 -16.52 14.63
C ASN A 355 15.85 -16.04 13.17
N SER A 356 16.15 -16.89 12.18
CA SER A 356 15.95 -16.51 10.77
C SER A 356 14.49 -16.19 10.49
N VAL A 357 14.26 -15.10 9.77
CA VAL A 357 12.92 -14.65 9.36
C VAL A 357 12.62 -15.21 7.97
N ILE A 358 11.53 -15.96 7.87
CA ILE A 358 11.08 -16.58 6.61
C ILE A 358 9.80 -15.88 6.15
N GLU A 359 9.80 -15.36 4.93
CA GLU A 359 8.64 -14.71 4.33
C GLU A 359 8.18 -15.39 3.05
N ILE A 360 6.88 -15.69 3.00
CA ILE A 360 6.23 -16.42 1.91
C ILE A 360 4.91 -15.72 1.58
N ALA A 361 4.81 -15.15 0.38
CA ALA A 361 3.57 -14.53 -0.12
C ALA A 361 2.93 -13.48 0.82
N GLY A 362 3.75 -12.77 1.61
CA GLY A 362 3.33 -11.78 2.60
C GLY A 362 3.03 -12.34 4.00
N LEU A 363 3.21 -13.65 4.20
CA LEU A 363 3.23 -14.28 5.52
C LEU A 363 4.66 -14.26 6.05
N ARG A 364 4.84 -13.93 7.33
CA ARG A 364 6.14 -13.84 7.99
C ARG A 364 6.21 -14.81 9.15
N PHE A 365 7.33 -15.52 9.25
CA PHE A 365 7.61 -16.53 10.26
C PHE A 365 8.98 -16.30 10.86
N THR A 366 9.13 -16.65 12.13
CA THR A 366 10.43 -16.73 12.80
C THR A 366 10.79 -18.21 12.99
N PHE A 367 11.97 -18.61 12.54
CA PHE A 367 12.49 -19.96 12.71
C PHE A 367 13.38 -20.03 13.94
N LEU A 368 13.00 -20.85 14.92
CA LEU A 368 13.70 -21.05 16.18
C LEU A 368 14.30 -22.46 16.21
N ILE A 369 15.55 -22.59 16.63
CA ILE A 369 16.27 -23.87 16.68
C ILE A 369 16.46 -24.28 18.13
N ASN A 370 16.18 -25.56 18.44
CA ASN A 370 16.51 -26.15 19.73
C ASN A 370 18.03 -26.40 19.81
N GLN A 371 18.78 -25.39 20.27
CA GLN A 371 20.25 -25.45 20.27
C GLN A 371 20.79 -26.59 21.15
N GLU A 372 20.12 -26.90 22.26
CA GLU A 372 20.52 -27.97 23.17
C GLU A 372 20.43 -29.34 22.50
N LEU A 373 19.28 -29.66 21.91
CA LEU A 373 19.05 -30.94 21.22
C LEU A 373 19.95 -31.10 19.98
N ILE A 374 20.14 -30.01 19.22
CA ILE A 374 21.00 -30.03 18.04
C ILE A 374 22.48 -30.15 18.40
N SER A 375 22.91 -29.59 19.54
CA SER A 375 24.27 -29.79 20.06
C SER A 375 24.56 -31.27 20.35
N VAL A 376 23.61 -31.97 20.98
CA VAL A 376 23.72 -33.43 21.23
C VAL A 376 23.81 -34.20 19.92
N ILE A 377 22.94 -33.89 18.95
CA ILE A 377 22.95 -34.54 17.62
C ILE A 377 24.29 -34.31 16.89
N ARG A 378 24.87 -33.11 16.99
CA ARG A 378 26.21 -32.81 16.43
C ARG A 378 27.29 -33.66 17.08
N GLN A 379 27.28 -33.79 18.41
CA GLN A 379 28.26 -34.60 19.13
C GLN A 379 28.14 -36.09 18.78
N GLU A 380 26.93 -36.62 18.64
CA GLU A 380 26.70 -38.00 18.18
C GLU A 380 27.17 -38.22 16.74
N ALA A 381 26.88 -37.28 15.83
CA ALA A 381 27.33 -37.38 14.45
C ALA A 381 28.88 -37.38 14.32
N VAL A 382 29.58 -36.61 15.18
CA VAL A 382 31.04 -36.61 15.24
C VAL A 382 31.57 -37.96 15.75
N LYS A 383 30.93 -38.56 16.77
CA LYS A 383 31.30 -39.89 17.27
C LYS A 383 31.10 -41.00 16.24
N LEU A 384 30.01 -40.95 15.47
CA LEU A 384 29.72 -41.92 14.41
C LEU A 384 30.65 -41.78 13.19
N ASN A 385 31.17 -40.59 12.90
CA ASN A 385 32.14 -40.37 11.83
C ASN A 385 33.59 -40.74 12.23
N LEU A 386 33.84 -41.02 13.52
CA LEU A 386 35.16 -41.39 14.06
C LEU A 386 35.34 -42.90 14.27
N ASN A 387 34.29 -43.70 14.08
CA ASN A 387 34.38 -45.16 14.05
C ASN A 387 34.20 -45.63 12.59
N PRO A 388 35.28 -45.95 11.86
CA PRO A 388 35.21 -46.52 10.52
C PRO A 388 34.60 -47.92 10.50
#